data_AF-A0A5M4A897-F1
#
_entry.id   AF-A0A5M4A897-F1
#
_cell.length_a   1.000
_cell.length_b   1.000
_cell.length_c   1.000
_cell.angle_alpha   90.00
_cell.angle_beta   90.00
_cell.angle_gamma   90.00
#
_symmetry.space_group_name_H-M   'P 1'
#
loop_
_entity.id
_entity.type
_entity.pdbx_description
1 polymer ?
#
loop_
_entity_poly.entity_id
_entity_poly.type
_entity_poly.pdbx_seq_one_letter_code
_entity_poly.pdbx_strand_id
1 'polypeptide(L)'
;MKNKEENNDDKISGALKLIGDKLPQITAEIMRLAQLPVLTPEEEVELTRLLAIIKQLKPLLESAKEYLDRKLLGNSISFYYAVKEKAEQGNPDAQKIIADLGPLYQQMLLDDIEEN
;
A
#
# COMPACT_ATOMS: atom_id res chain seq x y z
N MET A 1 -0.92 -4.05 23.74
CA MET A 1 -1.38 -3.36 22.51
C MET A 1 -0.72 -3.89 21.23
N LYS A 2 0.52 -4.43 21.25
CA LYS A 2 1.20 -5.03 20.09
C LYS A 2 0.43 -6.13 19.33
N ASN A 3 -0.28 -7.03 20.03
CA ASN A 3 -0.98 -8.17 19.40
C ASN A 3 -2.15 -7.81 18.45
N LYS A 4 -2.69 -6.58 18.50
CA LYS A 4 -3.80 -6.17 17.60
C LYS A 4 -3.31 -5.64 16.26
N GLU A 5 -2.14 -5.02 16.23
CA GLU A 5 -1.57 -4.42 15.02
C GLU A 5 -0.88 -5.46 14.14
N GLU A 6 -0.09 -6.39 14.71
CA GLU A 6 0.48 -7.53 13.97
C GLU A 6 -0.62 -8.37 13.29
N ASN A 7 -1.74 -8.59 13.99
CA ASN A 7 -2.88 -9.34 13.45
C ASN A 7 -3.58 -8.60 12.29
N ASN A 8 -3.53 -7.27 12.26
CA ASN A 8 -4.09 -6.49 11.17
C ASN A 8 -3.15 -6.44 9.95
N ASP A 9 -1.84 -6.35 10.17
CA ASP A 9 -0.84 -6.35 9.10
C ASP A 9 -0.85 -7.68 8.33
N ASP A 10 -0.91 -8.81 9.03
CA ASP A 10 -1.01 -10.14 8.42
C ASP A 10 -2.29 -10.32 7.60
N LYS A 11 -3.41 -9.79 8.09
CA LYS A 11 -4.69 -9.81 7.38
C LYS A 11 -4.67 -8.97 6.12
N ILE A 12 -4.11 -7.76 6.18
CA ILE A 12 -3.99 -6.87 5.03
C ILE A 12 -3.07 -7.49 3.98
N SER A 13 -1.91 -8.01 4.40
CA SER A 13 -0.97 -8.73 3.52
C SER A 13 -1.63 -9.93 2.85
N GLY A 14 -2.34 -10.77 3.63
CA GLY A 14 -3.09 -11.91 3.09
C GLY A 14 -4.18 -11.52 2.10
N ALA A 15 -4.93 -10.44 2.38
CA ALA A 15 -5.96 -9.91 1.49
C ALA A 15 -5.36 -9.36 0.18
N LEU A 16 -4.29 -8.56 0.26
CA LEU A 16 -3.60 -8.02 -0.91
C LEU A 16 -3.01 -9.13 -1.79
N LYS A 17 -2.44 -10.17 -1.18
CA LYS A 17 -1.96 -11.35 -1.91
C LYS A 17 -3.09 -12.05 -2.66
N LEU A 18 -4.20 -12.33 -1.98
CA LEU A 18 -5.37 -12.97 -2.59
C LEU A 18 -5.93 -12.13 -3.75
N ILE A 19 -5.96 -10.81 -3.58
CA ILE A 19 -6.36 -9.88 -4.64
C ILE A 19 -5.38 -9.94 -5.81
N GLY A 20 -4.07 -9.88 -5.55
CA GLY A 20 -3.03 -10.00 -6.58
C GLY A 20 -3.11 -11.29 -7.38
N ASP A 21 -3.47 -12.41 -6.74
CA ASP A 21 -3.60 -13.71 -7.40
C ASP A 21 -4.89 -13.82 -8.25
N LYS A 22 -5.99 -13.21 -7.80
CA LYS A 22 -7.32 -13.33 -8.45
C LYS A 22 -7.62 -12.24 -9.46
N LEU A 23 -7.12 -11.02 -9.25
CA LEU A 23 -7.41 -9.88 -10.11
C LEU A 23 -7.03 -10.12 -11.58
N PRO A 24 -5.87 -10.73 -11.92
CA PRO A 24 -5.52 -11.04 -13.31
C PRO A 24 -6.54 -11.98 -13.98
N GLN A 25 -7.07 -12.96 -13.23
CA GLN A 25 -8.06 -13.91 -13.74
C GLN A 25 -9.39 -13.22 -14.02
N ILE A 26 -9.83 -12.35 -13.11
CA ILE A 26 -11.04 -11.54 -13.28
C ILE A 26 -10.90 -10.60 -14.49
N THR A 27 -9.76 -9.91 -14.62
CA THR A 27 -9.50 -9.01 -15.74
C THR A 27 -9.46 -9.77 -17.06
N ALA A 28 -8.81 -10.94 -17.11
CA ALA A 28 -8.78 -11.77 -18.30
C ALA A 28 -10.19 -12.21 -18.74
N GLU A 29 -11.05 -12.59 -17.80
CA GLU A 29 -12.41 -13.00 -18.10
C GLU A 29 -13.29 -11.83 -18.56
N ILE A 30 -13.16 -10.65 -17.95
CA ILE A 30 -13.80 -9.42 -18.43
C ILE A 30 -13.36 -9.12 -19.87
N MET A 31 -12.06 -9.20 -20.16
CA MET A 31 -11.55 -8.96 -21.51
C MET A 31 -12.07 -9.99 -22.51
N ARG A 32 -12.15 -11.27 -22.13
CA ARG A 32 -12.70 -12.34 -22.96
C ARG A 32 -14.16 -12.05 -23.30
N LEU A 33 -14.98 -11.74 -22.30
CA LEU A 33 -16.40 -11.42 -22.48
C LEU A 33 -16.59 -10.15 -23.33
N ALA A 34 -15.81 -9.10 -23.07
CA ALA A 34 -15.90 -7.84 -23.82
C ALA A 34 -15.48 -7.96 -25.30
N GLN A 35 -14.80 -9.04 -25.70
CA GLN A 35 -14.42 -9.30 -27.09
C GLN A 35 -15.48 -10.12 -27.85
N LEU A 36 -16.50 -10.65 -27.17
CA LEU A 36 -17.56 -11.40 -27.83
C LEU A 36 -18.46 -10.44 -28.65
N PRO A 37 -18.80 -10.79 -29.90
CA PRO A 37 -19.63 -9.93 -30.75
C PRO A 37 -21.08 -9.84 -30.25
N VAL A 38 -21.56 -10.87 -29.56
CA VAL A 38 -22.88 -10.95 -28.92
C VAL A 38 -22.71 -11.77 -27.64
N LEU A 39 -23.24 -11.29 -26.52
CA LEU A 39 -23.26 -11.99 -25.24
C LEU A 39 -24.58 -12.76 -25.06
N THR A 40 -24.54 -13.92 -24.43
CA THR A 40 -25.77 -14.54 -23.90
C THR A 40 -26.26 -13.79 -22.66
N PRO A 41 -27.53 -13.93 -22.27
CA PRO A 41 -28.04 -13.34 -21.02
C PRO A 41 -27.21 -13.72 -19.78
N GLU A 42 -26.72 -14.96 -19.73
CA GLU A 42 -25.86 -15.43 -18.64
C GLU A 42 -24.49 -14.73 -18.65
N GLU A 43 -23.91 -14.54 -19.83
CA GLU A 43 -22.64 -13.83 -20.01
C GLU A 43 -22.76 -12.33 -19.69
N GLU A 44 -23.89 -11.70 -19.99
CA GLU A 44 -24.18 -10.31 -19.59
C GLU A 44 -24.26 -10.17 -18.06
N VAL A 45 -24.93 -11.12 -17.39
CA VAL A 45 -25.02 -11.15 -15.92
C VAL A 45 -23.64 -11.35 -15.31
N GLU A 46 -22.84 -12.27 -15.83
CA GLU A 46 -21.48 -12.52 -15.34
C GLU A 46 -20.56 -11.32 -15.57
N LEU A 47 -20.57 -10.71 -16.76
CA LEU A 47 -19.80 -9.51 -17.04
C LEU A 47 -20.16 -8.37 -16.08
N THR A 48 -21.46 -8.15 -15.85
CA THR A 48 -21.95 -7.13 -14.91
C THR A 48 -21.47 -7.41 -13.49
N ARG A 49 -21.49 -8.68 -13.06
CA ARG A 49 -21.01 -9.11 -11.74
C ARG A 49 -19.50 -8.86 -11.59
N LEU A 50 -18.70 -9.24 -12.58
CA LEU A 50 -17.24 -9.06 -12.56
C LEU A 50 -16.87 -7.57 -12.54
N LEU A 51 -17.53 -6.74 -13.35
CA LEU A 51 -17.34 -5.28 -13.34
C LEU A 51 -17.70 -4.66 -11.98
N ALA A 52 -18.78 -5.13 -11.35
CA ALA A 52 -19.16 -4.67 -10.01
C ALA A 52 -18.11 -5.02 -8.95
N ILE A 53 -17.50 -6.21 -9.02
CA ILE A 53 -16.40 -6.61 -8.13
C ILE A 53 -15.21 -5.65 -8.29
N ILE A 54 -14.79 -5.37 -9.53
CA ILE A 54 -13.68 -4.43 -9.79
C ILE A 54 -13.99 -3.03 -9.25
N LYS A 55 -15.23 -2.55 -9.47
CA LYS A 55 -15.67 -1.23 -8.99
C LYS A 55 -15.62 -1.12 -7.46
N GLN A 56 -15.96 -2.18 -6.74
CA GLN A 56 -15.87 -2.22 -5.27
C GLN A 56 -14.43 -2.37 -4.78
N LEU A 57 -13.58 -3.08 -5.52
CA LEU A 57 -12.22 -3.37 -5.14
C LEU A 57 -11.31 -2.13 -5.22
N LYS A 58 -11.53 -1.26 -6.20
CA LYS A 58 -10.72 -0.05 -6.42
C LYS A 58 -10.56 0.83 -5.16
N PRO A 59 -11.64 1.33 -4.52
CA PRO A 59 -11.50 2.17 -3.33
C PRO A 59 -10.85 1.43 -2.15
N LEU A 60 -11.05 0.11 -2.04
CA LEU A 60 -10.41 -0.70 -0.99
C LEU A 60 -8.89 -0.77 -1.18
N LEU A 61 -8.43 -0.89 -2.43
CA LEU A 61 -7.00 -0.86 -2.75
C LEU A 61 -6.39 0.51 -2.52
N GLU A 62 -7.11 1.60 -2.84
CA GLU A 62 -6.69 2.97 -2.54
C GLU A 62 -6.53 3.17 -1.03
N SER A 63 -7.52 2.77 -0.22
CA SER A 63 -7.42 2.82 1.24
C SER A 63 -6.29 1.96 1.80
N ALA A 64 -6.06 0.76 1.24
CA ALA A 64 -4.96 -0.11 1.66
C ALA A 64 -3.60 0.53 1.36
N LYS A 65 -3.45 1.17 0.20
CA LYS A 65 -2.25 1.93 -0.15
C LYS A 65 -2.01 3.06 0.85
N GLU A 66 -3.01 3.90 1.10
CA GLU A 66 -2.89 5.01 2.07
C GLU A 66 -2.49 4.53 3.47
N TYR A 67 -3.08 3.42 3.92
CA TYR A 67 -2.72 2.81 5.20
C TYR A 67 -1.24 2.39 5.25
N LEU A 68 -0.77 1.70 4.21
CA LEU A 68 0.62 1.23 4.12
C LEU A 68 1.61 2.39 4.00
N ASP A 69 1.28 3.41 3.22
CA ASP A 69 2.11 4.62 3.07
C ASP A 69 2.28 5.33 4.41
N ARG A 70 1.18 5.52 5.17
CA ARG A 70 1.24 6.12 6.52
C ARG A 70 2.07 5.28 7.50
N LYS A 71 1.93 3.95 7.45
CA LYS A 71 2.73 3.01 8.25
C LYS A 71 4.22 3.13 7.91
N LEU A 72 4.55 3.17 6.61
CA LEU A 72 5.92 3.30 6.14
C LEU A 72 6.53 4.63 6.58
N LEU A 73 5.78 5.72 6.47
CA LEU A 73 6.20 7.04 6.94
C LEU A 73 6.48 7.02 8.45
N GLY A 74 5.54 6.53 9.26
CA GLY A 74 5.71 6.43 10.71
C GLY A 74 6.91 5.57 11.14
N ASN A 75 7.14 4.45 10.45
CA ASN A 75 8.31 3.60 10.68
C ASN A 75 9.62 4.31 10.28
N SER A 76 9.62 5.05 9.18
CA SER A 76 10.79 5.79 8.69
C SER A 76 11.18 6.91 9.65
N ILE A 77 10.19 7.66 10.16
CA ILE A 77 10.38 8.68 11.19
C ILE A 77 10.94 8.06 12.47
N SER A 78 10.36 6.94 12.92
CA SER A 78 10.82 6.24 14.13
C SER A 78 12.26 5.75 14.00
N PHE A 79 12.61 5.19 12.84
CA PHE A 79 13.98 4.77 12.53
C PHE A 79 14.94 5.95 12.58
N TYR A 80 14.60 7.08 11.93
CA TYR A 80 15.42 8.27 11.94
C TYR A 80 15.70 8.77 13.37
N TYR A 81 14.68 8.84 14.23
CA TYR A 81 14.87 9.26 15.62
C TYR A 81 15.75 8.28 16.42
N ALA A 82 15.59 6.97 16.23
CA ALA A 82 16.43 5.97 16.88
C ALA A 82 17.90 6.05 16.44
N VAL A 83 18.15 6.36 15.16
CA VAL A 83 19.52 6.59 14.66
C VAL A 83 20.06 7.92 15.21
N LYS A 84 19.24 8.98 15.24
CA LYS A 84 19.63 10.29 15.76
C LYS A 84 20.08 10.20 17.23
N GLU A 85 19.33 9.51 18.06
CA GLU A 85 19.68 9.28 19.47
C GLU A 85 21.05 8.58 19.60
N LYS A 86 21.32 7.56 18.79
CA LYS A 86 22.62 6.88 18.77
C LYS A 86 23.75 7.79 18.27
N ALA A 87 23.47 8.65 17.30
CA ALA A 87 24.44 9.60 16.77
C ALA A 87 24.83 10.65 17.83
N GLU A 88 23.86 11.12 18.61
CA GLU A 88 24.05 12.02 19.76
C GLU A 88 24.85 11.36 20.89
N GLN A 89 24.72 10.04 21.06
CA GLN A 89 25.54 9.24 21.97
C GLN A 89 26.97 8.96 21.45
N GLY A 90 27.35 9.53 20.30
CA GLY A 90 28.69 9.41 19.74
C GLY A 90 28.93 8.16 18.90
N ASN A 91 27.88 7.45 18.48
CA ASN A 91 28.03 6.31 17.57
C ASN A 91 28.40 6.80 16.14
N PRO A 92 29.59 6.45 15.61
CA PRO A 92 30.06 6.98 14.33
C PRO A 92 29.26 6.47 13.12
N ASP A 93 28.74 5.24 13.17
CA ASP A 93 27.91 4.69 12.09
C ASP A 93 26.57 5.42 12.04
N ALA A 94 25.96 5.69 13.19
CA ALA A 94 24.72 6.45 13.29
C ALA A 94 24.90 7.90 12.84
N GLN A 95 26.02 8.54 13.17
CA GLN A 95 26.36 9.89 12.70
C GLN A 95 26.46 9.95 11.18
N LYS A 96 27.09 8.94 10.56
CA LYS A 96 27.15 8.82 9.11
C LYS A 96 25.76 8.67 8.49
N ILE A 97 24.93 7.78 9.05
CA ILE A 97 23.56 7.57 8.57
C ILE A 97 22.73 8.86 8.67
N ILE A 98 22.86 9.64 9.75
CA ILE A 98 22.16 10.94 9.88
C ILE A 98 22.67 11.96 8.88
N ALA A 99 23.98 12.03 8.63
CA ALA A 99 24.54 12.92 7.63
C ALA A 99 24.02 12.60 6.23
N ASP A 100 23.90 11.31 5.90
CA ASP A 100 23.40 10.83 4.60
C ASP A 100 21.88 11.03 4.46
N LEU A 101 21.11 10.81 5.53
CA LEU A 101 19.64 10.89 5.51
C LEU A 101 19.08 12.30 5.78
N GLY A 102 19.87 13.21 6.35
CA GLY A 102 19.44 14.55 6.76
C GLY A 102 18.70 15.34 5.67
N PRO A 103 19.24 15.45 4.44
CA PRO A 103 18.57 16.17 3.36
C PRO A 103 17.22 15.56 2.96
N LEU A 104 17.13 14.23 2.88
CA LEU A 104 15.90 13.52 2.52
C LEU A 104 14.83 13.68 3.59
N TYR A 105 15.22 13.63 4.87
CA TYR A 105 14.31 13.85 5.99
C TYR A 105 13.77 15.29 6.02
N GLN A 106 14.62 16.28 5.75
CA GLN A 106 14.19 17.68 5.65
C GLN A 106 13.22 17.91 4.50
N GLN A 107 13.47 17.31 3.35
CA GLN A 107 12.56 17.38 2.21
C GLN A 107 11.21 16.72 2.53
N MET A 108 11.22 15.52 3.13
CA MET A 108 10.00 14.84 3.56
C MET A 108 9.17 15.67 4.55
N LEU A 109 9.81 16.37 5.50
CA LEU A 109 9.11 17.26 6.42
C LEU A 109 8.49 18.48 5.74
N LEU A 110 9.12 19.00 4.67
CA LEU A 110 8.58 20.13 3.91
C LEU A 110 7.37 19.69 3.07
N ASP A 111 7.48 18.55 2.40
CA ASP A 111 6.39 18.00 1.57
C ASP A 111 5.15 17.69 2.45
N ASP A 112 5.33 17.16 3.65
CA ASP A 112 4.24 16.85 4.61
C ASP A 112 3.58 18.13 5.19
N ILE A 113 4.28 19.28 5.17
CA ILE A 113 3.72 20.60 5.56
C ILE A 113 2.95 21.22 4.39
N GLU A 114 3.41 21.04 3.15
CA GLU A 114 2.75 21.61 1.96
C GLU A 114 1.50 20.81 1.54
N GLU A 115 1.40 19.53 1.90
CA GLU A 115 0.21 18.69 1.65
C GLU A 115 -0.92 18.84 2.70
N ASN A 116 -0.70 19.60 3.80
CA ASN A 116 -1.69 19.90 4.85
C ASN A 116 -2.29 21.31 4.72
#